data_AF-E9H5A8-F1
#
_entry.id   AF-E9H5A8-F1
#
_cell.length_a   1.000
_cell.length_b   1.000
_cell.length_c   1.000
_cell.angle_alpha   90.00
_cell.angle_beta   90.00
_cell.angle_gamma   90.00
#
_symmetry.space_group_name_H-M   'P 1'
#
loop_
_entity.id
_entity.type
_entity.pdbx_description
1 polymer ?
#
loop_
_entity_poly.entity_id
_entity_poly.type
_entity_poly.pdbx_seq_one_letter_code
_entity_poly.pdbx_strand_id
1 'polypeptide(L)'
;MTGKDQRNVMLMAKRNRFKTVPVLYEEFNCGRKKEEQVSKTVILNALAKNTLNGRVAAKKPLLRSANIKKRWAFAKAHVNWSEKQWSRVLFTDESKF
;
A
#
# COMPACT_ATOMS: atom_id res chain seq x y z
N MET A 1 4.25 9.87 -25.22
CA MET A 1 3.15 9.07 -24.63
C MET A 1 1.84 9.73 -25.01
N THR A 2 0.91 9.01 -25.64
CA THR A 2 -0.38 9.58 -26.07
C THR A 2 -1.39 9.68 -24.91
N GLY A 3 -2.49 10.42 -25.08
CA GLY A 3 -3.55 10.50 -24.07
C GLY A 3 -4.26 9.16 -23.82
N LYS A 4 -4.30 8.26 -24.82
CA LYS A 4 -4.80 6.88 -24.66
C LYS A 4 -3.83 6.05 -23.81
N ASP A 5 -2.53 6.17 -24.08
CA ASP A 5 -1.48 5.49 -23.30
C ASP A 5 -1.52 5.91 -21.83
N GLN A 6 -1.65 7.20 -21.55
CA GLN A 6 -1.72 7.71 -20.18
C GLN A 6 -2.91 7.11 -19.42
N ARG A 7 -4.08 7.03 -20.06
CA ARG A 7 -5.26 6.37 -19.48
C ARG A 7 -5.02 4.89 -19.21
N ASN A 8 -4.36 4.20 -20.14
CA ASN A 8 -4.04 2.78 -19.96
C ASN A 8 -3.09 2.54 -18.78
N VAL A 9 -1.99 3.29 -18.70
CA VAL A 9 -1.03 3.24 -17.58
C VAL A 9 -1.74 3.47 -16.23
N MET A 10 -2.63 4.46 -16.16
CA MET A 10 -3.40 4.74 -14.95
C MET A 10 -4.34 3.59 -14.58
N LEU A 11 -5.02 2.99 -15.55
CA LEU A 11 -5.89 1.84 -15.30
C LEU A 11 -5.11 0.62 -14.82
N MET A 12 -3.94 0.35 -15.42
CA MET A 12 -3.06 -0.74 -14.98
C MET A 12 -2.59 -0.55 -13.53
N ALA A 13 -2.18 0.67 -13.17
CA ALA A 13 -1.77 1.01 -11.81
C ALA A 13 -2.93 0.95 -10.80
N LYS A 14 -4.15 1.36 -11.20
CA LYS A 14 -5.35 1.28 -10.33
C LYS A 14 -5.85 -0.15 -10.14
N ARG A 15 -5.77 -0.99 -11.18
CA ARG A 15 -6.14 -2.42 -11.12
C ARG A 15 -5.29 -3.19 -10.11
N ASN A 16 -3.99 -2.88 -10.02
CA ASN A 16 -3.12 -3.44 -9.00
C ASN A 16 -2.18 -2.37 -8.44
N ARG A 17 -2.57 -1.81 -7.29
CA ARG A 17 -1.80 -0.78 -6.58
C ARG A 17 -0.47 -1.26 -6.01
N PHE A 18 -0.19 -2.56 -6.03
CA PHE A 18 1.08 -3.14 -5.59
C PHE A 18 2.10 -3.27 -6.72
N LYS A 19 1.74 -2.94 -7.96
CA LYS A 19 2.70 -2.96 -9.08
C LYS A 19 3.74 -1.87 -8.91
N THR A 20 5.00 -2.28 -8.97
CA THR A 20 6.12 -1.35 -9.01
C THR A 20 6.27 -0.78 -10.42
N VAL A 21 6.90 0.39 -10.52
CA VAL A 21 7.13 1.05 -11.81
C VAL A 21 7.89 0.17 -12.82
N PRO A 22 8.94 -0.59 -12.44
CA PRO A 22 9.61 -1.50 -13.38
C PRO A 22 8.67 -2.55 -13.96
N VAL A 23 7.85 -3.20 -13.13
CA VAL A 23 6.88 -4.21 -13.59
C VAL A 23 5.85 -3.57 -14.51
N LEU A 24 5.34 -2.40 -14.14
CA LEU A 24 4.39 -1.64 -14.96
C LEU A 24 4.98 -1.24 -16.31
N TYR A 25 6.27 -0.86 -16.34
CA TYR A 25 7.01 -0.53 -17.55
C TYR A 25 7.13 -1.73 -18.49
N GLU A 26 7.53 -2.89 -17.98
CA GLU A 26 7.66 -4.11 -18.81
C GLU A 26 6.30 -4.52 -19.38
N GLU A 27 5.24 -4.52 -18.56
CA GLU A 27 3.90 -4.85 -19.03
C GLU A 27 3.36 -3.84 -20.06
N PHE A 28 3.60 -2.54 -19.85
CA PHE A 28 3.08 -1.50 -20.74
C PHE A 28 3.78 -1.49 -22.11
N ASN A 29 5.09 -1.80 -22.13
CA ASN A 29 5.90 -1.86 -23.34
C ASN A 29 5.93 -3.24 -24.00
N CYS A 30 5.38 -4.26 -23.36
CA CYS A 30 5.28 -5.61 -23.91
C CYS A 30 4.58 -5.57 -25.28
N GLY A 31 5.25 -6.13 -26.30
CA GLY A 31 4.74 -6.18 -27.68
C GLY A 31 4.84 -4.87 -28.47
N ARG A 32 5.36 -3.78 -27.89
CA ARG A 32 5.62 -2.53 -28.62
C ARG A 32 6.97 -2.55 -29.32
N LYS A 33 7.05 -1.90 -30.48
CA LYS A 33 8.32 -1.65 -31.17
C LYS A 33 9.19 -0.71 -30.33
N LYS A 34 10.50 -0.80 -30.49
CA LYS A 34 11.46 -0.02 -29.69
C LYS A 34 11.26 1.49 -29.84
N GLU A 35 10.85 1.96 -31.01
CA GLU A 35 10.57 3.40 -31.25
C GLU A 35 9.30 3.88 -30.53
N GLU A 36 8.39 2.97 -30.19
CA GLU A 36 7.10 3.25 -29.55
C GLU A 36 7.13 3.03 -28.04
N GLN A 37 8.25 2.53 -27.51
CA GLN A 37 8.40 2.27 -26.08
C GLN A 37 8.48 3.56 -25.29
N VAL A 38 7.77 3.58 -24.16
CA VAL A 38 7.76 4.72 -23.25
C VAL A 38 8.76 4.47 -22.13
N SER A 39 9.61 5.45 -21.85
CA SER A 39 10.58 5.36 -20.76
C SER A 39 9.92 5.31 -19.39
N LYS A 40 10.61 4.70 -18.42
CA LYS A 40 10.17 4.63 -17.01
C LYS A 40 9.85 6.02 -16.43
N THR A 41 10.65 7.02 -16.77
CA THR A 41 10.48 8.41 -16.30
C THR A 41 9.16 9.02 -16.78
N VAL A 42 8.76 8.75 -18.03
CA VAL A 42 7.48 9.26 -18.57
C VAL A 42 6.29 8.61 -17.87
N ILE A 43 6.38 7.30 -17.59
CA ILE A 43 5.37 6.58 -16.81
C ILE A 43 5.27 7.15 -15.38
N LEU A 44 6.40 7.36 -14.71
CA LEU A 44 6.46 7.98 -13.39
C LEU A 44 5.82 9.36 -13.35
N ASN A 45 6.20 10.24 -14.28
CA ASN A 45 5.65 11.59 -14.38
C ASN A 45 4.13 11.58 -14.59
N ALA A 46 3.63 10.64 -15.39
CA ALA A 46 2.21 10.50 -15.62
C ALA A 46 1.46 10.00 -14.38
N LEU A 47 2.02 9.05 -13.64
CA LEU A 47 1.45 8.58 -12.37
C LEU A 47 1.44 9.71 -11.32
N ALA A 48 2.54 10.44 -11.17
CA ALA A 48 2.68 11.55 -10.24
C ALA A 48 1.69 12.69 -10.55
N LYS A 49 1.55 13.08 -11.83
CA LYS A 49 0.53 14.06 -12.29
C LYS A 49 -0.90 13.67 -11.91
N ASN A 50 -1.15 12.38 -11.72
CA ASN A 50 -2.47 11.84 -11.36
C ASN A 50 -2.52 11.37 -9.90
N THR A 51 -1.60 11.82 -9.05
CA THR A 51 -1.52 11.51 -7.60
C THR A 51 -1.38 10.02 -7.28
N LEU A 52 -0.93 9.21 -8.25
CA LEU A 52 -0.65 7.79 -8.06
C LEU A 52 0.80 7.60 -7.62
N ASN A 53 0.99 7.56 -6.30
CA ASN A 53 2.31 7.38 -5.70
C ASN A 53 2.60 5.90 -5.43
N GLY A 54 3.83 5.46 -5.74
CA GLY A 54 4.31 4.15 -5.31
C GLY A 54 4.47 4.12 -3.79
N ARG A 55 3.82 3.17 -3.12
CA ARG A 55 3.97 2.93 -1.68
C ARG A 55 4.12 1.44 -1.41
N VAL A 56 4.99 1.09 -0.47
CA VAL A 56 5.15 -0.28 0.01
C VAL A 56 4.51 -0.38 1.39
N ALA A 57 3.69 -1.41 1.60
CA ALA A 57 3.08 -1.65 2.90
C ALA A 57 4.15 -2.02 3.94
N ALA A 58 4.04 -1.47 5.15
CA ALA A 58 4.92 -1.86 6.25
C ALA A 58 4.76 -3.36 6.59
N LYS A 59 5.87 -4.02 6.93
CA LYS A 59 5.83 -5.40 7.42
C LYS A 59 5.09 -5.42 8.76
N LYS A 60 4.06 -6.26 8.86
CA LYS A 60 3.28 -6.46 10.09
C LYS A 60 3.20 -7.94 10.42
N PRO A 61 3.14 -8.32 11.71
CA PRO A 61 2.86 -9.70 12.09
C PRO A 61 1.55 -10.18 11.46
N LEU A 62 1.49 -11.46 11.13
CA LEU A 62 0.29 -12.06 10.58
C LEU A 62 -0.82 -12.06 11.64
N LEU A 63 -1.90 -11.32 11.38
CA LEU A 63 -3.07 -11.31 12.24
C LEU A 63 -4.07 -12.34 11.75
N ARG A 64 -4.18 -13.46 12.48
CA ARG A 64 -5.26 -14.43 12.27
C ARG A 64 -6.61 -13.80 12.59
N SER A 65 -7.68 -14.26 11.94
CA SER A 65 -9.04 -13.72 12.11
C SER A 65 -9.49 -13.69 13.57
N ALA A 66 -9.12 -14.70 14.38
CA ALA A 66 -9.39 -14.72 15.81
C ALA A 66 -8.68 -13.58 16.57
N ASN A 67 -7.41 -13.31 16.25
CA ASN A 67 -6.63 -12.25 16.88
C ASN A 67 -7.17 -10.86 16.50
N ILE A 68 -7.63 -10.68 15.25
CA ILE A 68 -8.27 -9.45 14.80
C ILE A 68 -9.52 -9.17 15.65
N LYS A 69 -10.40 -10.17 15.82
CA LYS A 69 -11.62 -10.04 16.64
C LYS A 69 -11.31 -9.69 18.10
N LYS A 70 -10.35 -10.40 18.72
CA LYS A 70 -9.94 -10.13 20.11
C LYS A 70 -9.39 -8.71 20.28
N ARG A 71 -8.49 -8.28 19.39
CA ARG A 71 -7.92 -6.91 19.41
C ARG A 71 -8.99 -5.84 19.21
N TRP A 72 -9.92 -6.06 18.29
CA TRP A 72 -11.02 -5.12 18.04
C TRP A 72 -11.98 -5.02 19.21
N ALA A 73 -12.36 -6.15 19.83
CA ALA A 73 -13.21 -6.16 21.01
C ALA A 73 -12.54 -5.44 22.20
N PHE A 74 -11.25 -5.71 22.44
CA PHE A 74 -10.47 -5.02 23.45
C PHE A 74 -10.45 -3.50 23.19
N ALA A 75 -10.11 -3.07 21.97
CA ALA A 75 -10.08 -1.65 21.62
C ALA A 75 -11.45 -0.98 21.82
N LYS A 76 -12.55 -1.62 21.39
CA LYS A 76 -13.90 -1.08 21.62
C LYS A 76 -14.27 -0.95 23.09
N ALA A 77 -13.94 -1.94 23.91
CA ALA A 77 -14.26 -1.91 25.34
C ALA A 77 -13.48 -0.82 26.10
N HIS A 78 -12.32 -0.41 25.59
CA HIS A 78 -11.40 0.50 26.28
C HIS A 78 -11.20 1.85 25.57
N VAL A 79 -11.90 2.12 24.46
CA VAL A 79 -11.72 3.36 23.65
C VAL A 79 -12.01 4.63 24.45
N ASN A 80 -12.95 4.56 25.40
CA ASN A 80 -13.36 5.69 26.25
C ASN A 80 -12.80 5.61 27.68
N TRP A 81 -11.77 4.79 27.90
CA TRP A 81 -11.16 4.71 29.23
C TRP A 81 -10.41 5.99 29.57
N SER A 82 -10.62 6.46 30.79
CA SER A 82 -9.89 7.59 31.38
C SER A 82 -8.49 7.17 31.82
N GLU A 83 -7.60 8.16 32.00
CA GLU A 83 -6.24 7.93 32.49
C GLU A 83 -6.21 7.19 33.84
N LYS A 84 -7.15 7.48 34.73
CA LYS A 84 -7.29 6.79 36.03
C LYS A 84 -7.65 5.30 35.89
N GLN A 85 -8.33 4.92 34.80
CA GLN A 85 -8.61 3.51 34.52
C GLN A 85 -7.37 2.83 33.94
N TRP A 86 -6.65 3.50 33.04
CA TRP A 86 -5.38 3.00 32.52
C TRP A 86 -4.29 2.88 33.59
N SER A 87 -4.26 3.78 34.58
CA SER A 87 -3.27 3.75 35.66
C SER A 87 -3.39 2.52 36.57
N ARG A 88 -4.50 1.77 36.46
CA ARG A 88 -4.72 0.51 37.19
C ARG A 88 -4.25 -0.70 36.39
N VAL A 89 -3.92 -0.54 35.12
CA VAL A 89 -3.47 -1.62 34.24
C VAL A 89 -1.95 -1.70 34.28
N LEU A 90 -1.42 -2.83 34.70
CA LEU A 90 -0.01 -3.15 34.55
C LEU A 90 0.19 -3.84 33.20
N PHE A 91 0.99 -3.24 32.33
CA PHE A 91 1.43 -3.87 31.09
C PHE A 91 2.76 -4.57 31.31
N THR A 92 2.81 -5.88 31.10
CA THR A 92 4.04 -6.67 31.12
C THR A 92 4.27 -7.23 29.72
N ASP A 93 5.44 -7.01 29.17
CA ASP A 93 5.88 -7.65 27.93
C ASP A 93 7.13 -8.48 28.24
N GLU A 94 7.07 -9.78 27.93
CA GLU A 94 8.24 -10.64 28.04
C GLU A 94 9.07 -10.46 26.79
N SER A 95 10.08 -9.60 26.89
CA SER A 95 11.07 -9.43 25.84
C SER A 95 12.24 -10.38 26.05
N LYS A 96 12.76 -10.96 24.96
CA LYS A 96 13.88 -11.91 25.01
C LYS A 96 15.27 -11.23 25.09
N PHE A 97 15.35 -10.01 25.62
CA PHE A 97 16.62 -9.33 25.83
C PHE A 97 17.29 -9.80 27.12
#